data_AF-A0AB35UPC4-F1
#
_entry.id   AF-A0AB35UPC4-F1
#
_cell.length_a   1.000
_cell.length_b   1.000
_cell.length_c   1.000
_cell.angle_alpha   90.00
_cell.angle_beta   90.00
_cell.angle_gamma   90.00
#
_symmetry.space_group_name_H-M   'P 1'
#
loop_
_entity.id
_entity.type
_entity.pdbx_description
1 polymer ?
#
loop_
_entity_poly.entity_id
_entity_poly.type
_entity_poly.pdbx_seq_one_letter_code
_entity_poly.pdbx_strand_id
1 'polypeptide(L)' 'MLTLKLANFFNHQNGELLFHPDKNVMCFMGAKNLFQISKNDKTVEDISALRGHLRTFKLPHLEQLQRDLMLFLTKD' A
#
# COMPACT_ATOMS: atom_id res chain seq x y z
N MET A 1 20.18 10.72 9.94
CA MET A 1 19.97 10.57 8.48
C MET A 1 18.62 9.94 8.10
N LEU A 2 17.96 9.20 9.01
CA LEU A 2 16.61 8.62 8.79
C LEU A 2 15.54 9.66 8.43
N THR A 3 15.56 10.83 9.09
CA THR A 3 14.62 11.94 8.83
C THR A 3 14.70 12.45 7.38
N LEU A 4 15.90 12.48 6.80
CA LEU A 4 16.11 12.92 5.41
C LEU A 4 15.59 11.86 4.42
N LYS A 5 15.82 10.57 4.72
CA LYS A 5 15.26 9.46 3.93
C LYS A 5 13.72 9.49 3.96
N LEU A 6 13.12 9.72 5.13
CA LEU A 6 11.67 9.87 5.30
C LEU A 6 11.12 11.05 4.50
N ALA A 7 11.76 12.22 4.58
CA ALA A 7 11.37 13.39 3.81
C ALA A 7 11.42 13.10 2.30
N ASN A 8 12.48 12.45 1.81
CA ASN A 8 12.58 12.04 0.40
C ASN A 8 11.54 11.00 -0.01
N PHE A 9 11.21 10.06 0.88
CA PHE A 9 10.16 9.07 0.63
C PHE A 9 8.79 9.74 0.46
N PHE A 10 8.44 10.66 1.36
CA PHE A 10 7.16 11.37 1.30
C PHE A 10 7.09 12.39 0.15
N ASN A 11 8.23 12.95 -0.31
CA ASN A 11 8.25 13.87 -1.46
C ASN A 11 7.68 13.26 -2.75
N HIS A 12 7.68 11.94 -2.89
CA HIS A 12 7.17 11.25 -4.07
C HIS A 12 5.77 10.66 -3.89
N GLN A 13 5.15 10.85 -2.71
CA GLN A 13 3.85 10.28 -2.38
C GLN A 13 2.83 11.39 -2.15
N ASN A 14 1.71 11.36 -2.87
CA ASN A 14 0.60 12.28 -2.63
C ASN A 14 -0.21 11.82 -1.42
N GLY A 15 -0.20 12.61 -0.34
CA GLY A 15 -0.94 12.33 0.88
C GLY A 15 -0.72 13.36 1.97
N GLU A 16 -1.41 13.15 3.09
CA GLU A 16 -1.33 13.99 4.28
C GLU A 16 -0.65 13.25 5.42
N LEU A 17 0.07 14.00 6.26
CA LEU A 17 0.69 13.48 7.46
C LEU A 17 -0.15 13.94 8.66
N LEU A 18 -0.78 12.99 9.34
CA LEU A 18 -1.59 13.23 10.52
C LEU A 18 -0.82 12.85 11.78
N PHE A 19 -0.99 13.62 12.84
CA PHE A 19 -0.50 13.26 14.17
C PHE A 19 -1.66 12.79 15.04
N HIS A 20 -1.55 11.58 15.60
CA HIS A 20 -2.51 11.05 16.58
C HIS A 20 -1.95 11.29 17.99
N PRO A 21 -2.41 12.32 18.72
CA PRO A 21 -1.80 12.75 19.97
C PRO A 21 -1.85 11.68 21.06
N ASP A 22 -2.99 11.02 21.25
CA ASP A 22 -3.17 10.03 22.34
C ASP A 22 -2.27 8.80 22.19
N LYS A 23 -1.93 8.45 20.94
CA LYS A 23 -1.09 7.29 20.62
C LYS A 23 0.36 7.69 20.40
N ASN A 24 0.67 8.99 20.36
CA ASN A 24 1.96 9.54 20.00
C ASN A 24 2.52 8.91 18.71
N VAL A 25 1.67 8.76 17.69
CA VAL A 25 2.04 8.21 16.37
C VAL A 25 1.74 9.19 15.26
N MET A 26 2.57 9.14 14.23
CA MET A 26 2.38 9.89 13.00
C MET A 26 1.89 8.94 11.90
N CYS A 27 0.77 9.29 11.28
CA CYS A 27 0.10 8.49 10.28
C CYS A 27 0.24 9.17 8.91
N PHE A 28 0.64 8.42 7.89
CA PHE A 28 0.57 8.90 6.51
C PHE A 28 -0.72 8.42 5.85
N MET A 29 -1.54 9.36 5.38
CA MET A 29 -2.75 9.09 4.63
C MET A 29 -2.54 9.40 3.14
N GLY A 30 -2.37 8.36 2.33
CA GLY A 30 -2.27 8.51 0.88
C GLY A 30 -3.63 8.61 0.20
N ALA A 31 -3.66 9.18 -1.01
CA ALA A 31 -4.89 9.26 -1.83
C ALA A 31 -5.34 7.90 -2.42
N LYS A 32 -4.48 6.89 -2.42
CA LYS A 32 -4.73 5.58 -3.02
C LYS A 32 -5.40 4.64 -2.02
N ASN A 33 -6.49 3.98 -2.43
CA ASN A 33 -7.05 2.88 -1.65
C ASN A 33 -6.12 1.65 -1.73
N LEU A 34 -5.40 1.34 -0.65
CA LEU A 34 -4.49 0.20 -0.59
C LEU A 34 -5.20 -1.15 -0.85
N PHE A 35 -6.49 -1.24 -0.51
CA PHE A 35 -7.31 -2.43 -0.67
C PHE A 35 -8.06 -2.46 -2.01
N GLN A 36 -7.75 -1.54 -2.93
CA GLN A 36 -8.27 -1.61 -4.28
C GLN A 36 -7.75 -2.89 -4.94
N ILE A 37 -8.68 -3.74 -5.38
CA ILE A 37 -8.38 -4.94 -6.15
C ILE A 37 -8.14 -4.58 -7.62
N SER A 38 -7.24 -5.30 -8.29
CA SER A 38 -7.18 -5.26 -9.76
C SER A 38 -8.51 -5.81 -10.29
N LYS A 39 -9.32 -4.93 -10.92
CA LYS A 39 -10.68 -5.20 -11.41
C LYS A 39 -10.96 -6.67 -11.74
N ASN A 40 -12.02 -7.22 -11.14
CA ASN A 40 -12.57 -8.51 -11.53
C ASN A 40 -14.07 -8.55 -11.23
N ASP A 41 -14.90 -8.07 -12.18
CA ASP A 41 -16.38 -8.03 -12.08
C ASP A 41 -17.02 -9.43 -12.29
N LYS A 42 -16.31 -10.51 -12.00
CA LYS A 42 -16.81 -11.87 -12.24
C LYS A 42 -17.46 -12.41 -10.98
N THR A 43 -18.75 -12.73 -11.06
CA THR A 43 -19.45 -13.55 -10.08
C THR A 43 -18.71 -14.89 -9.95
N VAL A 44 -18.32 -15.23 -8.72
CA VAL A 44 -17.68 -16.51 -8.41
C VAL A 44 -18.78 -17.55 -8.23
N GLU A 45 -18.96 -18.42 -9.21
CA GLU A 45 -20.06 -19.39 -9.24
C GLU A 45 -19.65 -20.78 -8.72
N ASP A 46 -18.35 -21.12 -8.73
CA ASP A 46 -17.84 -22.40 -8.24
C ASP A 46 -16.44 -22.32 -7.58
N ILE A 47 -16.00 -23.42 -6.96
CA ILE A 47 -14.70 -23.52 -6.25
C ILE A 47 -13.50 -23.38 -7.20
N SER A 48 -13.62 -23.85 -8.45
CA SER A 48 -12.54 -23.75 -9.43
C SER A 48 -12.34 -22.30 -9.88
N ALA A 49 -13.43 -21.58 -10.10
CA ALA A 49 -13.45 -20.15 -10.37
C ALA A 49 -12.88 -19.35 -9.19
N LEU A 50 -13.26 -19.69 -7.95
CA LEU A 50 -12.71 -19.07 -6.74
C LEU A 50 -11.19 -19.26 -6.67
N ARG A 51 -10.70 -20.49 -6.86
CA ARG A 51 -9.26 -20.79 -6.84
C ARG A 51 -8.52 -20.01 -7.92
N GLY A 52 -9.09 -19.91 -9.12
CA GLY A 52 -8.56 -19.09 -10.20
C GLY A 52 -8.47 -17.61 -9.81
N HIS A 53 -9.54 -17.07 -9.23
CA HIS A 53 -9.60 -15.69 -8.75
C HIS A 53 -8.54 -15.41 -7.68
N LEU A 54 -8.44 -16.26 -6.66
CA LEU A 54 -7.45 -16.10 -5.59
C LEU A 54 -6.01 -16.16 -6.11
N ARG A 55 -5.74 -16.94 -7.16
CA ARG A 55 -4.41 -17.01 -7.79
C ARG A 55 -4.02 -15.71 -8.50
N THR A 56 -5.00 -14.98 -9.04
CA THR A 56 -4.78 -13.71 -9.75
C THR A 56 -5.14 -12.49 -8.92
N PHE A 57 -5.53 -12.69 -7.65
CA PHE A 57 -5.91 -11.61 -6.74
C PHE A 57 -4.70 -10.71 -6.49
N LYS A 58 -4.86 -9.43 -6.82
CA LYS A 58 -3.81 -8.42 -6.66
C LYS A 58 -4.36 -7.17 -5.99
N LEU A 59 -3.58 -6.67 -5.03
CA LEU A 59 -3.76 -5.38 -4.38
C LEU A 59 -2.67 -4.43 -4.87
N PRO A 60 -2.78 -3.89 -6.10
CA PRO A 60 -1.69 -3.17 -6.76
C PRO A 60 -1.10 -2.04 -5.92
N HIS A 61 -1.92 -1.30 -5.19
CA HIS A 61 -1.47 -0.18 -4.36
C HIS A 61 -0.76 -0.64 -3.09
N LEU A 62 -1.22 -1.71 -2.45
CA LEU A 62 -0.52 -2.32 -1.31
C LEU A 62 0.81 -2.95 -1.73
N GLU A 63 0.83 -3.70 -2.83
CA GLU A 63 2.05 -4.32 -3.35
C GLU A 63 3.09 -3.26 -3.74
N GLN A 64 2.66 -2.14 -4.32
CA GLN A 64 3.56 -1.02 -4.62
C GLN A 64 4.13 -0.41 -3.34
N LEU A 65 3.28 -0.13 -2.34
CA LEU A 65 3.73 0.42 -1.07
C LEU A 65 4.75 -0.50 -0.40
N GLN A 66 4.51 -1.81 -0.40
CA GLN A 66 5.46 -2.78 0.15
C GLN A 66 6.82 -2.72 -0.58
N ARG A 67 6.83 -2.64 -1.91
CA ARG A 67 8.08 -2.49 -2.69
C ARG A 67 8.81 -1.20 -2.33
N ASP A 68 8.09 -0.08 -2.28
CA ASP A 68 8.66 1.23 -1.98
C ASP A 68 9.28 1.25 -0.57
N LEU A 69 8.61 0.65 0.41
CA LEU A 69 9.12 0.51 1.78
C LEU A 69 10.34 -0.41 1.86
N MET A 70 10.35 -1.53 1.13
CA MET A 70 11.52 -2.41 1.08
C MET A 70 12.73 -1.69 0.46
N LEU A 71 12.54 -0.91 -0.60
CA LEU A 71 13.60 -0.10 -1.20
C LEU A 71 14.09 0.99 -0.24
N PHE A 72 13.18 1.61 0.50
CA PHE A 72 13.50 2.58 1.54
C PHE A 72 14.39 1.97 2.65
N LEU A 73 14.09 0.74 3.07
CA LEU A 73 14.83 0.05 4.14
C LEU A 73 16.21 -0.48 3.69
N THR A 74 16.40 -0.74 2.40
CA THR A 74 17.59 -1.43 1.87
C THR A 74 18.60 -0.51 1.16
N LYS A 75 18.24 0.74 0.83
CA LYS A 75 19.20 1.72 0.30
C LYS A 75 19.99 2.38 1.44
N ASP A 76 21.29 2.11 1.49
CA ASP A 76 22.27 2.81 2.34
C ASP A 76 22.48 4.28 1.91
#